data_AF-A0A4R0IC18-F1
#
_entry.id   AF-A0A4R0IC18-F1
#
_cell.length_a   1.000
_cell.length_b   1.000
_cell.length_c   1.000
_cell.angle_alpha   90.00
_cell.angle_beta   90.00
_cell.angle_gamma   90.00
#
_symmetry.space_group_name_H-M   'P 1'
#
loop_
_entity.id
_entity.type
_entity.pdbx_description
1 polymer ?
#
loop_
_entity_poly.entity_id
_entity_poly.type
_entity_poly.pdbx_seq_one_letter_code
_entity_poly.pdbx_strand_id
1 'polypeptide(L)'
;MSGARRARRGWFRKNTVALATLVVAIPLAGWWTTRSDYKSWYNNEPRDPVSVSAGGTSYNGATWYAATVEENPASTEKGPSLPEGTTRIRVYFRLQVDNLSALEGLGGCQVHLRAPDGRIWDEDTLADDYQDRPTGCSGGSDDQPSSWRGTAAPYYLKPVAGKPFETVAVFVVPSSVAGSVQPTITWATKLPQYLAFPR
;
A
#
# COMPACT_ATOMS: atom_id res chain seq x y z
N MET A 1 -22.70 -25.74 54.50
CA MET A 1 -22.53 -24.80 53.36
C MET A 1 -22.69 -25.56 52.03
N SER A 2 -23.88 -25.63 51.42
CA SER A 2 -24.05 -26.36 50.13
C SER A 2 -25.20 -25.86 49.22
N GLY A 3 -25.57 -24.58 49.31
CA GLY A 3 -26.65 -23.99 48.49
C GLY A 3 -26.22 -23.40 47.14
N ALA A 4 -24.95 -23.01 47.00
CA ALA A 4 -24.48 -22.21 45.86
C ALA A 4 -24.36 -22.97 44.52
N ARG A 5 -24.22 -24.31 44.54
CA ARG A 5 -24.00 -25.11 43.31
C ARG A 5 -25.29 -25.41 42.52
N ARG A 6 -26.47 -25.48 43.17
CA ARG A 6 -27.75 -25.76 42.48
C ARG A 6 -28.32 -24.53 41.76
N ALA A 7 -28.10 -23.33 42.31
CA ALA A 7 -28.58 -22.08 41.71
C ALA A 7 -27.95 -21.79 40.34
N ARG A 8 -26.68 -22.17 40.13
CA ARG A 8 -25.96 -21.97 38.84
C ARG A 8 -26.55 -22.78 37.67
N ARG A 9 -27.02 -24.01 37.90
CA ARG A 9 -27.60 -24.86 36.84
C ARG A 9 -28.95 -24.34 36.33
N GLY A 10 -29.76 -23.75 37.21
CA GLY A 10 -31.06 -23.16 36.84
C GLY A 10 -30.92 -21.83 36.10
N TRP A 11 -29.90 -21.03 36.43
CA TRP A 11 -29.64 -19.75 35.77
C TRP A 11 -29.22 -19.94 34.32
N PHE A 12 -28.32 -20.89 34.03
CA PHE A 12 -27.96 -21.20 32.64
C PHE A 12 -29.17 -21.67 31.84
N ARG A 13 -29.98 -22.60 32.37
CA ARG A 13 -31.21 -23.08 31.69
C ARG A 13 -32.23 -21.98 31.40
N LYS A 14 -32.39 -21.00 32.30
CA LYS A 14 -33.30 -19.87 32.11
C LYS A 14 -32.77 -18.84 31.11
N ASN A 15 -31.45 -18.69 31.03
CA ASN A 15 -30.79 -17.72 30.15
C ASN A 15 -30.21 -18.37 28.89
N THR A 16 -30.42 -19.66 28.63
CA THR A 16 -29.89 -20.37 27.45
C THR A 16 -30.30 -19.67 26.18
N VAL A 17 -31.54 -19.19 26.09
CA VAL A 17 -32.03 -18.46 24.91
C VAL A 17 -31.29 -17.14 24.75
N ALA A 18 -31.16 -16.33 25.81
CA ALA A 18 -30.42 -15.07 25.74
C ALA A 18 -28.93 -15.27 25.40
N LEU A 19 -28.30 -16.30 25.97
CA LEU A 19 -26.92 -16.67 25.68
C LEU A 19 -26.75 -17.18 24.24
N ALA A 20 -27.66 -18.04 23.77
CA ALA A 20 -27.65 -18.50 22.39
C ALA A 20 -27.86 -17.34 21.41
N THR A 21 -28.77 -16.41 21.74
CA THR A 21 -28.97 -15.19 20.96
C THR A 21 -27.71 -14.33 20.95
N LEU A 22 -26.99 -14.17 22.08
CA LEU A 22 -25.72 -13.42 22.09
C LEU A 22 -24.63 -14.11 21.26
N VAL A 23 -24.52 -15.43 21.36
CA VAL A 23 -23.56 -16.24 20.58
C VAL A 23 -23.83 -16.14 19.08
N VAL A 24 -25.08 -15.91 18.66
CA VAL A 24 -25.44 -15.72 17.25
C VAL A 24 -25.38 -14.25 16.83
N ALA A 25 -25.89 -13.34 17.67
CA ALA A 25 -26.00 -11.93 17.37
C ALA A 25 -24.65 -11.21 17.35
N ILE A 26 -23.71 -11.58 18.24
CA ILE A 26 -22.39 -10.92 18.26
C ILE A 26 -21.60 -11.21 16.98
N PRO A 27 -21.43 -12.48 16.53
CA PRO A 27 -20.77 -12.75 15.26
C PRO A 27 -21.52 -12.20 14.04
N LEU A 28 -22.86 -12.24 14.04
CA LEU A 28 -23.66 -11.67 12.95
C LEU A 28 -23.51 -10.14 12.88
N ALA A 29 -23.55 -9.45 14.01
CA ALA A 29 -23.35 -8.01 14.07
C ALA A 29 -21.91 -7.65 13.64
N GLY A 30 -20.92 -8.38 14.15
CA GLY A 30 -19.51 -8.23 13.75
C GLY A 30 -19.34 -8.40 12.25
N TRP A 31 -19.81 -9.51 11.69
CA TRP A 31 -19.79 -9.76 10.25
C TRP A 31 -20.53 -8.68 9.47
N TRP A 32 -21.73 -8.26 9.90
CA TRP A 32 -22.49 -7.22 9.22
C TRP A 32 -21.71 -5.91 9.14
N THR A 33 -21.08 -5.51 10.24
CA THR A 33 -20.30 -4.27 10.32
C THR A 33 -19.00 -4.34 9.53
N THR A 34 -18.31 -5.48 9.50
CA THR A 34 -17.00 -5.59 8.85
C THR A 34 -17.08 -6.14 7.42
N ARG A 35 -18.23 -6.67 6.98
CA ARG A 35 -18.37 -7.28 5.66
C ARG A 35 -18.17 -6.27 4.53
N SER A 36 -18.62 -5.03 4.68
CA SER A 36 -18.40 -3.99 3.66
C SER A 36 -16.91 -3.73 3.48
N ASP A 37 -16.20 -3.62 4.60
CA ASP A 37 -14.78 -3.29 4.64
C ASP A 37 -13.95 -4.46 4.16
N TYR A 38 -14.28 -5.68 4.61
CA TYR A 38 -13.70 -6.91 4.10
C TYR A 38 -13.97 -7.11 2.61
N LYS A 39 -15.19 -6.84 2.13
CA LYS A 39 -15.53 -6.91 0.69
C LYS A 39 -14.78 -5.86 -0.11
N SER A 40 -14.65 -4.64 0.41
CA SER A 40 -13.90 -3.55 -0.20
C SER A 40 -12.42 -3.91 -0.31
N TRP A 41 -11.81 -4.32 0.81
CA TRP A 41 -10.45 -4.84 0.87
C TRP A 41 -10.25 -5.98 -0.12
N TYR A 42 -11.04 -7.06 -0.02
CA TYR A 42 -10.91 -8.25 -0.85
C TYR A 42 -11.05 -7.97 -2.36
N ASN A 43 -11.94 -7.05 -2.74
CA ASN A 43 -12.18 -6.70 -4.14
C ASN A 43 -11.12 -5.74 -4.71
N ASN A 44 -10.47 -4.96 -3.86
CA ASN A 44 -9.46 -3.98 -4.25
C ASN A 44 -8.03 -4.47 -3.99
N GLU A 45 -7.86 -5.60 -3.30
CA GLU A 45 -6.57 -6.19 -2.99
C GLU A 45 -5.85 -6.55 -4.29
N PRO A 46 -4.71 -5.93 -4.60
CA PRO A 46 -4.00 -6.20 -5.83
C PRO A 46 -3.39 -7.60 -5.81
N ARG A 47 -3.78 -8.46 -6.77
CA ARG A 47 -3.32 -9.85 -6.81
C ARG A 47 -2.11 -10.10 -7.70
N ASP A 48 -1.73 -9.12 -8.52
CA ASP A 48 -0.59 -9.23 -9.43
C ASP A 48 0.47 -8.18 -9.07
N PRO A 49 1.34 -8.44 -8.08
CA PRO A 49 2.52 -7.63 -7.88
C PRO A 49 3.44 -7.75 -9.08
N VAL A 50 3.73 -6.62 -9.71
CA VAL A 50 4.66 -6.56 -10.82
C VAL A 50 6.01 -6.09 -10.28
N SER A 51 7.01 -6.95 -10.42
CA SER A 51 8.39 -6.57 -10.17
C SER A 51 8.86 -5.59 -11.24
N VAL A 52 9.38 -4.45 -10.81
CA VAL A 52 9.92 -3.44 -11.72
C VAL A 52 11.39 -3.74 -11.95
N SER A 53 11.77 -3.97 -13.20
CA SER A 53 13.17 -4.21 -13.56
C SER A 53 13.89 -2.90 -13.88
N ALA A 54 15.21 -2.88 -13.74
CA ALA A 54 16.02 -1.74 -14.18
C ALA A 54 15.95 -1.53 -15.71
N GLY A 55 15.73 -2.62 -16.47
CA GLY A 55 15.61 -2.60 -17.94
C GLY A 55 14.25 -2.09 -18.44
N GLY A 56 13.28 -1.89 -17.55
CA GLY A 56 11.92 -1.51 -17.90
C GLY A 56 10.95 -2.67 -17.76
N THR A 57 9.77 -2.39 -17.23
CA THR A 57 8.64 -3.30 -17.14
C THR A 57 7.42 -2.59 -17.72
N SER A 58 6.92 -3.07 -18.85
CA SER A 58 5.69 -2.52 -19.45
C SER A 58 4.48 -3.04 -18.69
N TYR A 59 3.69 -2.12 -18.12
CA TYR A 59 2.49 -2.47 -17.38
C TYR A 59 1.48 -1.31 -17.38
N ASN A 60 0.20 -1.64 -17.58
CA ASN A 60 -0.93 -0.71 -17.59
C ASN A 60 -0.72 0.53 -18.50
N GLY A 61 -0.19 0.33 -19.71
CA GLY A 61 0.02 1.42 -20.69
C GLY A 61 1.23 2.33 -20.41
N ALA A 62 2.05 1.99 -19.41
CA ALA A 62 3.27 2.70 -19.05
C ALA A 62 4.48 1.74 -19.03
N THR A 63 5.68 2.29 -19.19
CA THR A 63 6.94 1.57 -18.97
C THR A 63 7.60 2.05 -17.69
N TRP A 64 7.81 1.12 -16.78
CA TRP A 64 8.30 1.35 -15.43
C TRP A 64 9.74 0.91 -15.29
N TYR A 65 10.59 1.73 -14.71
CA TYR A 65 11.98 1.38 -14.46
C TYR A 65 12.29 1.56 -12.98
N ALA A 66 12.88 0.53 -12.37
CA ALA A 66 13.42 0.62 -11.03
C ALA A 66 14.69 1.46 -11.11
N ALA A 67 14.62 2.71 -10.66
CA ALA A 67 15.70 3.66 -10.90
C ALA A 67 16.79 3.51 -9.84
N THR A 68 16.44 3.51 -8.54
CA THR A 68 17.40 3.33 -7.43
C THR A 68 16.67 3.00 -6.13
N VAL A 69 17.26 2.15 -5.28
CA VAL A 69 16.86 1.95 -3.88
C VAL A 69 17.96 2.52 -3.00
N GLU A 70 17.60 3.44 -2.11
CA GLU A 70 18.50 4.05 -1.13
C GLU A 70 18.14 3.58 0.27
N GLU A 71 19.12 3.00 0.96
CA GLU A 71 19.00 2.60 2.36
C GLU A 71 19.45 3.75 3.26
N ASN A 72 18.64 4.02 4.30
CA ASN A 72 18.86 5.08 5.27
C ASN A 72 19.15 6.45 4.61
N PRO A 73 18.22 6.95 3.78
CA PRO A 73 18.37 8.23 3.10
C PRO A 73 18.57 9.37 4.11
N ALA A 74 19.39 10.36 3.74
CA ALA A 74 19.49 11.59 4.51
C ALA A 74 18.16 12.37 4.42
N SER A 75 17.66 12.85 5.55
CA SER A 75 16.48 13.72 5.56
C SER A 75 16.83 15.11 5.06
N THR A 76 15.87 15.76 4.43
CA THR A 76 15.93 17.18 4.08
C THR A 76 15.69 18.08 5.31
N GLU A 77 15.05 17.56 6.36
CA GLU A 77 14.76 18.25 7.62
C GLU A 77 15.07 17.36 8.84
N LYS A 78 14.97 17.88 10.07
CA LYS A 78 15.07 17.02 11.26
C LYS A 78 13.76 16.27 11.48
N GLY A 79 13.63 15.12 10.84
CA GLY A 79 12.48 14.22 11.02
C GLY A 79 12.47 13.50 12.37
N PRO A 80 11.32 12.88 12.73
CA PRO A 80 11.22 12.06 13.92
C PRO A 80 12.16 10.83 13.85
N SER A 81 12.73 10.49 15.00
CA SER A 81 13.55 9.28 15.16
C SER A 81 12.71 8.03 14.91
N LEU A 82 13.25 7.10 14.14
CA LEU A 82 12.63 5.80 13.93
C LEU A 82 12.69 4.94 15.20
N PRO A 83 11.74 4.00 15.39
CA PRO A 83 11.87 2.95 16.38
C PRO A 83 13.18 2.15 16.21
N GLU A 84 13.72 1.66 17.33
CA GLU A 84 14.92 0.83 17.33
C GLU A 84 14.74 -0.41 16.42
N GLY A 85 15.78 -0.75 15.65
CA GLY A 85 15.77 -1.90 14.74
C GLY A 85 15.01 -1.69 13.42
N THR A 86 14.62 -0.44 13.12
CA THR A 86 14.02 -0.08 11.82
C THR A 86 14.90 0.90 11.05
N THR A 87 14.75 0.92 9.73
CA THR A 87 15.45 1.84 8.83
C THR A 87 14.48 2.35 7.77
N ARG A 88 14.82 3.50 7.17
CA ARG A 88 14.10 4.03 6.01
C ARG A 88 14.69 3.50 4.73
N ILE A 89 13.82 3.15 3.79
CA ILE A 89 14.17 2.84 2.41
C ILE A 89 13.48 3.88 1.52
N ARG A 90 14.24 4.53 0.66
CA ARG A 90 13.70 5.41 -0.37
C ARG A 90 13.88 4.77 -1.72
N VAL A 91 12.80 4.64 -2.47
CA VAL A 91 12.82 4.03 -3.81
C VAL A 91 12.45 5.08 -4.84
N TYR A 92 13.29 5.20 -5.84
CA TYR A 92 13.03 5.99 -7.03
C TYR A 92 12.49 5.10 -8.15
N PHE A 93 11.36 5.49 -8.70
CA PHE A 93 10.80 4.88 -9.91
C PHE A 93 10.84 5.88 -11.04
N ARG A 94 11.15 5.38 -12.23
CA ARG A 94 10.99 6.14 -13.46
C ARG A 94 9.83 5.59 -14.25
N LEU A 95 8.92 6.45 -14.65
CA LEU A 95 7.75 6.11 -15.46
C LEU A 95 7.87 6.81 -16.80
N GLN A 96 7.62 6.09 -17.88
CA GLN A 96 7.46 6.65 -19.21
C GLN A 96 6.10 6.22 -19.76
N VAL A 97 5.36 7.18 -20.29
CA VAL A 97 4.05 6.95 -20.90
C VAL A 97 4.05 7.56 -22.28
N ASP A 98 3.72 6.77 -23.31
CA ASP A 98 3.66 7.26 -24.68
C ASP A 98 2.27 7.85 -25.02
N ASN A 99 1.21 7.36 -24.36
CA ASN A 99 -0.14 7.89 -24.48
C ASN A 99 -0.64 8.46 -23.15
N LEU A 100 -0.73 9.79 -23.05
CA LEU A 100 -1.10 10.48 -21.82
C LEU A 100 -2.48 10.09 -21.26
N SER A 101 -3.42 9.61 -22.10
CA SER A 101 -4.72 9.15 -21.59
C SER A 101 -4.59 7.91 -20.69
N ALA A 102 -3.48 7.17 -20.75
CA ALA A 102 -3.21 6.05 -19.86
C ALA A 102 -2.96 6.48 -18.40
N LEU A 103 -2.56 7.73 -18.16
CA LEU A 103 -2.28 8.25 -16.81
C LEU A 103 -3.51 8.25 -15.90
N GLU A 104 -4.70 8.44 -16.46
CA GLU A 104 -5.96 8.35 -15.71
C GLU A 104 -6.13 6.97 -15.07
N GLY A 105 -5.68 5.90 -15.76
CA GLY A 105 -5.68 4.54 -15.26
C GLY A 105 -4.57 4.25 -14.23
N LEU A 106 -3.59 5.15 -14.08
CA LEU A 106 -2.50 5.03 -13.10
C LEU A 106 -2.81 5.68 -11.75
N GLY A 107 -3.91 6.43 -11.62
CA GLY A 107 -4.27 7.13 -10.38
C GLY A 107 -4.52 6.21 -9.16
N GLY A 108 -4.71 4.90 -9.38
CA GLY A 108 -4.85 3.88 -8.33
C GLY A 108 -3.63 2.98 -8.14
N CYS A 109 -2.46 3.41 -8.60
CA CYS A 109 -1.21 2.69 -8.43
C CYS A 109 -0.73 2.77 -6.98
N GLN A 110 -0.29 1.63 -6.46
CA GLN A 110 0.28 1.48 -5.12
C GLN A 110 1.67 0.86 -5.26
N VAL A 111 2.60 1.35 -4.45
CA VAL A 111 3.98 0.85 -4.43
C VAL A 111 4.20 0.14 -3.11
N HIS A 112 4.82 -1.03 -3.18
CA HIS A 112 5.15 -1.82 -2.00
C HIS A 112 6.59 -2.30 -2.03
N LEU A 113 7.17 -2.50 -0.85
CA LEU A 113 8.36 -3.32 -0.68
C LEU A 113 7.97 -4.74 -0.31
N ARG A 114 8.61 -5.72 -0.93
CA ARG A 114 8.43 -7.15 -0.61
C ARG A 114 9.73 -7.80 -0.21
N ALA A 115 9.72 -8.50 0.92
CA ALA A 115 10.85 -9.33 1.33
C ALA A 115 10.72 -10.74 0.74
N PRO A 116 11.83 -11.51 0.66
CA PRO A 116 11.81 -12.88 0.16
C PRO A 116 10.94 -13.84 0.98
N ASP A 117 10.67 -13.50 2.24
CA ASP A 117 9.79 -14.26 3.15
C ASP A 117 8.29 -13.96 2.96
N GLY A 118 7.94 -13.10 2.01
CA GLY A 118 6.56 -12.76 1.66
C GLY A 118 5.97 -11.59 2.44
N ARG A 119 6.70 -10.98 3.38
CA ARG A 119 6.24 -9.75 4.05
C ARG A 119 6.20 -8.58 3.07
N ILE A 120 5.22 -7.70 3.28
CA ILE A 120 4.93 -6.54 2.46
C ILE A 120 4.93 -5.30 3.36
N TRP A 121 5.51 -4.22 2.86
CA TRP A 121 5.45 -2.89 3.48
C TRP A 121 4.85 -1.89 2.50
N ASP A 122 3.92 -1.10 3.01
CA ASP A 122 3.32 0.02 2.30
C ASP A 122 4.16 1.28 2.46
N GLU A 123 3.94 2.22 1.55
CA GLU A 123 4.56 3.54 1.59
C GLU A 123 4.23 4.27 2.90
N ASP A 124 5.25 4.88 3.51
CA ASP A 124 5.12 5.80 4.62
C ASP A 124 4.71 7.18 4.10
N THR A 125 3.41 7.42 4.06
CA THR A 125 2.82 8.69 3.57
C THR A 125 3.03 9.86 4.52
N LEU A 126 3.75 9.68 5.64
CA LEU A 126 4.09 10.74 6.59
C LEU A 126 5.57 11.15 6.51
N ALA A 127 6.37 10.52 5.64
CA ALA A 127 7.80 10.75 5.48
C ALA A 127 8.12 11.87 4.47
N ASP A 128 7.38 12.99 4.53
CA ASP A 128 7.52 14.12 3.59
C ASP A 128 8.94 14.71 3.60
N ASP A 129 9.65 14.65 4.73
CA ASP A 129 11.03 15.12 4.90
C ASP A 129 12.07 14.29 4.13
N TYR A 130 11.69 13.12 3.63
CA TYR A 130 12.53 12.25 2.78
C TYR A 130 12.10 12.26 1.30
N GLN A 131 11.00 12.92 0.97
CA GLN A 131 10.49 13.04 -0.39
C GLN A 131 11.13 14.26 -1.07
N ASP A 132 12.10 14.02 -1.95
CA ASP A 132 12.70 15.07 -2.78
C ASP A 132 12.10 15.13 -4.19
N ARG A 133 11.07 14.31 -4.45
CA ARG A 133 10.33 14.20 -5.70
C ARG A 133 8.84 13.97 -5.39
N PRO A 134 7.94 14.16 -6.38
CA PRO A 134 6.52 13.84 -6.21
C PRO A 134 6.30 12.37 -5.86
N THR A 135 5.27 12.13 -5.05
CA THR A 135 4.71 10.80 -4.79
C THR A 135 3.60 10.47 -5.79
N GLY A 136 3.35 9.18 -5.99
CA GLY A 136 2.29 8.70 -6.89
C GLY A 136 2.70 8.52 -8.35
N CYS A 137 1.82 7.86 -9.10
CA CYS A 137 2.13 7.27 -10.41
C CYS A 137 1.55 8.02 -11.61
N SER A 138 0.67 8.99 -11.38
CA SER A 138 0.02 9.79 -12.43
C SER A 138 0.84 11.00 -12.87
N GLY A 139 1.96 11.27 -12.20
CA GLY A 139 2.68 12.54 -12.33
C GLY A 139 1.83 13.69 -11.80
N GLY A 140 2.08 14.88 -12.32
CA GLY A 140 1.59 16.13 -11.78
C GLY A 140 1.01 17.12 -12.77
N SER A 141 0.77 18.35 -12.29
CA SER A 141 0.14 19.42 -13.07
C SER A 141 1.04 20.62 -13.35
N ASP A 142 2.28 20.63 -12.84
CA ASP A 142 3.15 21.81 -12.95
C ASP A 142 3.73 21.96 -14.35
N ASP A 143 3.65 23.18 -14.89
CA ASP A 143 4.02 23.48 -16.28
C ASP A 143 5.54 23.43 -16.54
N GLN A 144 6.36 23.30 -15.50
CA GLN A 144 7.80 23.11 -15.65
C GLN A 144 8.15 21.62 -15.80
N PRO A 145 8.66 21.18 -16.97
CA PRO A 145 9.23 19.84 -17.07
C PRO A 145 10.60 19.82 -16.40
N SER A 146 10.81 18.98 -15.36
CA SER A 146 11.92 17.99 -15.34
C SER A 146 12.13 17.26 -14.00
N SER A 147 12.40 15.95 -14.06
CA SER A 147 13.59 15.34 -13.43
C SER A 147 13.90 13.98 -14.05
N TRP A 148 15.08 13.91 -14.67
CA TRP A 148 15.94 12.72 -14.82
C TRP A 148 17.39 13.15 -14.48
N ARG A 149 17.52 13.98 -13.41
CA ARG A 149 18.73 14.62 -12.84
C ARG A 149 19.14 16.00 -13.41
N GLY A 150 18.43 17.02 -12.93
CA GLY A 150 18.89 18.37 -12.59
C GLY A 150 18.48 18.67 -11.12
N THR A 151 18.77 19.87 -10.57
CA THR A 151 18.43 20.24 -9.17
C THR A 151 16.96 19.89 -8.88
N ALA A 152 16.75 19.19 -7.76
CA ALA A 152 15.49 18.64 -7.28
C ALA A 152 14.27 19.40 -7.79
N ALA A 153 13.37 18.71 -8.49
CA ALA A 153 12.05 19.23 -8.76
C ALA A 153 11.13 18.74 -7.64
N PRO A 154 10.92 19.54 -6.58
CA PRO A 154 9.99 19.20 -5.50
C PRO A 154 8.52 19.25 -5.94
N TYR A 155 8.24 19.52 -7.21
CA TYR A 155 6.92 19.81 -7.74
C TYR A 155 6.44 18.73 -8.71
N TYR A 156 5.11 18.56 -8.72
CA TYR A 156 4.35 17.56 -9.44
C TYR A 156 4.56 17.73 -10.96
N LEU A 157 5.51 16.98 -11.52
CA LEU A 157 5.92 17.07 -12.92
C LEU A 157 4.78 16.72 -13.88
N LYS A 158 4.41 17.64 -14.77
CA LYS A 158 3.48 17.37 -15.87
C LYS A 158 4.08 16.35 -16.85
N PRO A 159 3.49 15.15 -16.98
CA PRO A 159 4.02 14.14 -17.89
C PRO A 159 3.96 14.59 -19.34
N VAL A 160 4.97 14.22 -20.12
CA VAL A 160 5.03 14.45 -21.56
C VAL A 160 5.15 13.10 -22.26
N ALA A 161 4.35 12.89 -23.30
CA ALA A 161 4.35 11.66 -24.07
C ALA A 161 5.77 11.26 -24.51
N GLY A 162 6.16 10.03 -24.22
CA GLY A 162 7.46 9.45 -24.56
C GLY A 162 8.64 9.96 -23.73
N LYS A 163 8.41 10.89 -22.78
CA LYS A 163 9.46 11.35 -21.86
C LYS A 163 9.26 10.72 -20.49
N PRO A 164 10.34 10.19 -19.89
CA PRO A 164 10.25 9.67 -18.54
C PRO A 164 10.10 10.80 -17.50
N PHE A 165 9.43 10.49 -16.39
CA PHE A 165 9.42 11.28 -15.16
C PHE A 165 9.71 10.38 -13.95
N GLU A 166 10.18 10.98 -12.86
CA GLU A 166 10.52 10.26 -11.62
C GLU A 166 9.46 10.46 -10.55
N THR A 167 9.23 9.41 -9.77
CA THR A 167 8.44 9.42 -8.55
C THR A 167 9.24 8.74 -7.44
N VAL A 168 8.96 9.12 -6.20
CA VAL A 168 9.61 8.55 -5.02
C VAL A 168 8.58 7.91 -4.12
N ALA A 169 8.97 6.81 -3.47
CA ALA A 169 8.22 6.20 -2.39
C ALA A 169 9.17 5.93 -1.23
N VAL A 170 8.74 6.23 -0.01
CA VAL A 170 9.53 6.04 1.22
C VAL A 170 8.87 4.95 2.05
N PHE A 171 9.67 4.11 2.69
CA PHE A 171 9.20 2.98 3.49
C PHE A 171 9.98 2.91 4.79
N VAL A 172 9.35 2.38 5.84
CA VAL A 172 10.02 2.00 7.08
C VAL A 172 9.98 0.49 7.22
N VAL A 173 11.17 -0.13 7.24
CA VAL A 173 11.32 -1.59 7.31
C VAL A 173 12.25 -1.98 8.46
N PRO A 174 12.17 -3.22 8.98
CA PRO A 174 13.19 -3.72 9.90
C PRO A 174 14.58 -3.72 9.25
N SER A 175 15.59 -3.26 9.96
CA SER A 175 16.98 -3.20 9.44
C SER A 175 17.48 -4.57 8.98
N SER A 176 16.96 -5.67 9.56
CA SER A 176 17.29 -7.04 9.19
C SER A 176 16.90 -7.45 7.77
N VAL A 177 15.98 -6.73 7.11
CA VAL A 177 15.50 -7.05 5.75
C VAL A 177 15.82 -5.99 4.70
N ALA A 178 16.36 -4.84 5.12
CA ALA A 178 16.61 -3.67 4.29
C ALA A 178 17.39 -3.98 2.99
N GLY A 179 18.42 -4.83 3.06
CA GLY A 179 19.21 -5.23 1.90
C GLY A 179 18.57 -6.29 0.99
N SER A 180 17.40 -6.81 1.34
CA SER A 180 16.76 -7.95 0.65
C SER A 180 15.38 -7.63 0.06
N VAL A 181 14.81 -6.47 0.41
CA VAL A 181 13.50 -6.04 -0.08
C VAL A 181 13.57 -5.65 -1.55
N GLN A 182 12.51 -5.98 -2.28
CA GLN A 182 12.35 -5.62 -3.69
C GLN A 182 11.16 -4.69 -3.86
N PRO A 183 11.31 -3.60 -4.63
CA PRO A 183 10.20 -2.76 -4.98
C PRO A 183 9.26 -3.48 -5.96
N THR A 184 7.99 -3.48 -5.62
CA THR A 184 6.91 -4.00 -6.45
C THR A 184 5.84 -2.94 -6.62
N ILE A 185 5.17 -2.97 -7.75
CA ILE A 185 4.06 -2.06 -8.02
C ILE A 185 2.82 -2.91 -8.23
N THR A 186 1.75 -2.44 -7.62
CA THR A 186 0.43 -2.99 -7.76
C THR A 186 -0.48 -1.88 -8.27
N TRP A 187 -1.54 -2.26 -8.94
CA TRP A 187 -2.64 -1.36 -9.24
C TRP A 187 -3.84 -1.85 -8.47
N ALA A 188 -4.71 -0.94 -8.03
CA ALA A 188 -6.04 -1.27 -7.57
C ALA A 188 -6.84 -1.93 -8.73
N THR A 189 -6.52 -3.18 -9.04
CA THR A 189 -7.27 -4.01 -9.97
C THR A 189 -8.54 -4.41 -9.23
N LYS A 190 -9.69 -3.95 -9.71
CA LYS A 190 -10.96 -4.56 -9.30
C LYS A 190 -10.89 -6.03 -9.66
N LEU A 191 -11.24 -6.93 -8.73
CA LEU A 191 -11.40 -8.34 -9.06
C LEU A 191 -12.30 -8.48 -10.30
N PRO A 192 -11.95 -9.36 -11.25
CA PRO A 192 -12.87 -9.75 -12.31
C PRO A 192 -14.24 -10.10 -11.70
N GLN A 193 -15.34 -9.71 -12.35
CA GLN A 193 -16.69 -9.83 -11.75
C GLN A 193 -17.02 -11.25 -11.25
N TYR A 194 -16.41 -12.28 -11.83
CA TYR A 194 -16.60 -13.68 -11.45
C TYR A 194 -15.81 -14.12 -10.19
N LEU A 195 -14.80 -13.34 -9.75
CA LEU A 195 -14.05 -13.54 -8.50
C LEU A 195 -14.45 -12.54 -7.40
N ALA A 196 -15.06 -11.42 -7.77
CA ALA A 196 -15.57 -10.44 -6.85
C ALA A 196 -16.76 -11.02 -6.05
N PHE A 197 -16.93 -10.59 -4.79
CA PHE A 197 -18.14 -10.96 -4.04
C PHE A 197 -19.39 -10.54 -4.83
N PRO A 198 -20.42 -11.42 -4.94
CA PRO A 198 -21.67 -11.08 -5.61
C PRO A 198 -22.25 -9.79 -5.02
N ARG A 199 -22.89 -8.99 -5.89
CA ARG A 199 -23.46 -7.69 -5.54
C ARG A 199 -24.47 -7.84 -4.42
#